data_AF-A0A927GIH2-F1
#
_entry.id   AF-A0A927GIH2-F1
#
_cell.length_a   1.000
_cell.length_b   1.000
_cell.length_c   1.000
_cell.angle_alpha   90.00
_cell.angle_beta   90.00
_cell.angle_gamma   90.00
#
_symmetry.space_group_name_H-M   'P 1'
#
loop_
_entity.id
_entity.type
_entity.pdbx_description
1 polymer ?
#
loop_
_entity_poly.entity_id
_entity_poly.type
_entity_poly.pdbx_seq_one_letter_code
_entity_poly.pdbx_strand_id
1 'polypeptide(L)'
;MDNLTVAGISLVLIPTSEGPQLSSRQHPDLKPLALVVNAAATGTFRELAERLERGEDAGNQAWYAVRPEPGDDVTEESNRWRELTGSDPGEDSYLVGTTFTRSAILVPRKALQELISALQVLRQQGTVVSPAPEAGTQSEPGNNNASPDAQLPQPTLDPQVDEILLRELEERAVALDALEQGEQTLEVAATISAKRRFLLLELNEAGLFDASKAPDRCSQLERLQLPNLLAYHTAAMELQSYLASPARKRLFPDSGSESVIGASVSIDWFRLHEPTPEKYQPYDWLAFCESILRKGNNGVAGSGEIFSRIGQQWYGLCWRRDDGVTPALVSARPYSTAS
;
A
#
# COMPACT_ATOMS: atom_id res chain seq x y z
N MET A 1 6.60 -10.92 19.71
CA MET A 1 5.86 -10.87 18.44
C MET A 1 4.62 -11.67 18.65
N ASP A 2 3.46 -11.06 18.43
CA ASP A 2 2.19 -11.76 18.58
C ASP A 2 1.95 -12.62 17.34
N ASN A 3 1.43 -13.82 17.54
CA ASN A 3 1.14 -14.76 16.46
C ASN A 3 -0.37 -15.00 16.40
N LEU A 4 -0.92 -15.02 15.20
CA LEU A 4 -2.27 -15.52 14.95
C LEU A 4 -2.16 -17.00 14.57
N THR A 5 -2.72 -17.88 15.42
CA THR A 5 -2.73 -19.33 15.18
C THR A 5 -4.14 -19.81 14.82
N VAL A 6 -4.30 -20.36 13.62
CA VAL A 6 -5.57 -20.91 13.12
C VAL A 6 -5.29 -22.20 12.34
N ALA A 7 -6.06 -23.25 12.62
CA ALA A 7 -5.95 -24.56 11.94
C ALA A 7 -4.51 -25.12 11.84
N GLY A 8 -3.69 -24.90 12.86
CA GLY A 8 -2.29 -25.36 12.90
C GLY A 8 -1.28 -24.44 12.20
N ILE A 9 -1.72 -23.40 11.49
CA ILE A 9 -0.85 -22.36 10.93
C ILE A 9 -0.64 -21.27 11.98
N SER A 10 0.62 -20.87 12.19
CA SER A 10 0.99 -19.70 12.99
C SER A 10 1.56 -18.60 12.08
N LEU A 11 0.85 -17.50 11.94
CA LEU A 11 1.28 -16.32 11.19
C LEU A 11 1.69 -15.19 12.14
N VAL A 12 2.82 -14.56 11.86
CA VAL A 12 3.32 -13.44 12.67
C VAL A 12 2.49 -12.19 12.39
N LEU A 13 2.10 -11.48 13.45
CA LEU A 13 1.46 -10.18 13.34
C LEU A 13 2.50 -9.06 13.39
N ILE A 14 2.41 -8.11 12.45
CA ILE A 14 3.16 -6.86 12.48
C ILE A 14 2.21 -5.73 12.85
N PRO A 15 2.54 -4.89 13.85
CA PRO A 15 1.75 -3.70 14.16
C PRO A 15 1.85 -2.66 13.04
N THR A 16 0.73 -2.09 12.63
CA THR A 16 0.68 -0.95 11.68
C THR A 16 -0.24 0.14 12.23
N SER A 17 -0.17 1.35 11.65
CA SER A 17 -1.05 2.47 12.02
C SER A 17 -2.54 2.18 11.83
N GLU A 18 -2.88 1.24 10.95
CA GLU A 18 -4.25 0.82 10.68
C GLU A 18 -4.67 -0.43 11.50
N GLY A 19 -3.82 -0.88 12.43
CA GLY A 19 -3.99 -2.12 13.18
C GLY A 19 -3.07 -3.25 12.69
N PRO A 20 -3.05 -4.41 13.37
CA PRO A 20 -2.16 -5.49 13.02
C PRO A 20 -2.44 -6.04 11.60
N GLN A 21 -1.37 -6.54 10.96
CA GLN A 21 -1.39 -7.24 9.68
C GLN A 21 -0.61 -8.54 9.78
N LEU A 22 -0.99 -9.53 8.98
CA LEU A 22 -0.25 -10.79 8.88
C LEU A 22 1.00 -10.61 8.05
N SER A 23 2.11 -11.13 8.55
CA SER A 23 3.40 -11.16 7.89
C SER A 23 3.75 -12.57 7.45
N SER A 24 4.20 -12.69 6.21
CA SER A 24 4.76 -13.91 5.65
C SER A 24 6.28 -13.93 5.67
N ARG A 25 6.96 -13.02 6.38
CA ARG A 25 8.44 -12.96 6.37
C ARG A 25 9.10 -14.25 6.86
N GLN A 26 8.53 -14.89 7.88
CA GLN A 26 9.06 -16.15 8.43
C GLN A 26 8.66 -17.38 7.60
N HIS A 27 7.58 -17.27 6.83
CA HIS A 27 7.05 -18.34 5.99
C HIS A 27 6.68 -17.76 4.62
N PRO A 28 7.65 -17.57 3.70
CA PRO A 28 7.41 -16.99 2.38
C PRO A 28 6.34 -17.74 1.58
N ASP A 29 6.21 -19.05 1.81
CA ASP A 29 5.18 -19.90 1.19
C ASP A 29 3.75 -19.52 1.59
N LEU A 30 3.58 -18.83 2.71
CA LEU A 30 2.31 -18.28 3.18
C LEU A 30 2.03 -16.87 2.67
N LYS A 31 2.91 -16.28 1.84
CA LYS A 31 2.72 -14.94 1.28
C LYS A 31 1.37 -14.76 0.60
N PRO A 32 0.89 -15.68 -0.27
CA PRO A 32 -0.42 -15.51 -0.91
C PRO A 32 -1.56 -15.47 0.10
N LEU A 33 -1.53 -16.33 1.12
CA LEU A 33 -2.54 -16.36 2.19
C LEU A 33 -2.54 -15.06 3.01
N ALA A 34 -1.36 -14.61 3.45
CA ALA A 34 -1.23 -13.38 4.22
C ALA A 34 -1.77 -12.16 3.45
N LEU A 35 -1.44 -12.05 2.16
CA LEU A 35 -1.93 -10.97 1.29
C LEU A 35 -3.46 -10.99 1.15
N VAL A 36 -4.06 -12.16 0.89
CA VAL A 36 -5.51 -12.28 0.73
C VAL A 36 -6.25 -11.96 2.04
N VAL A 37 -5.77 -12.47 3.17
CA VAL A 37 -6.40 -12.23 4.48
C VAL A 37 -6.24 -10.75 4.89
N ASN A 38 -5.08 -10.14 4.67
CA ASN A 38 -4.89 -8.70 4.90
C ASN A 38 -5.82 -7.87 4.01
N ALA A 39 -5.97 -8.23 2.74
CA ALA A 39 -6.85 -7.53 1.81
C ALA A 39 -8.32 -7.59 2.24
N ALA A 40 -8.77 -8.74 2.73
CA ALA A 40 -10.12 -8.90 3.27
C ALA A 40 -10.31 -8.11 4.58
N ALA A 41 -9.36 -8.17 5.50
CA ALA A 41 -9.45 -7.47 6.78
C ALA A 41 -9.33 -5.93 6.67
N THR A 42 -8.66 -5.42 5.64
CA THR A 42 -8.58 -3.99 5.32
C THR A 42 -9.73 -3.48 4.45
N GLY A 43 -10.58 -4.38 3.96
CA GLY A 43 -11.71 -4.02 3.09
C GLY A 43 -11.30 -3.64 1.66
N THR A 44 -10.12 -4.06 1.20
CA THR A 44 -9.72 -3.98 -0.21
C THR A 44 -10.24 -5.18 -1.01
N PHE A 45 -10.52 -6.31 -0.35
CA PHE A 45 -11.22 -7.47 -0.90
C PHE A 45 -12.54 -7.73 -0.13
N ARG A 46 -13.47 -6.77 -0.20
CA ARG A 46 -14.67 -6.72 0.67
C ARG A 46 -15.58 -7.94 0.59
N GLU A 47 -15.76 -8.49 -0.61
CA GLU A 47 -16.73 -9.56 -0.86
C GLU A 47 -16.23 -10.94 -0.40
N LEU A 48 -14.94 -11.08 -0.06
CA LEU A 48 -14.36 -12.40 0.22
C LEU A 48 -15.07 -13.11 1.38
N ALA A 49 -15.26 -12.42 2.52
CA ALA A 49 -15.87 -13.03 3.70
C ALA A 49 -17.29 -13.53 3.42
N GLU A 50 -18.12 -12.68 2.79
CA GLU A 50 -19.52 -13.00 2.46
C GLU A 50 -19.63 -14.15 1.44
N ARG A 51 -18.77 -14.18 0.43
CA ARG A 51 -18.77 -15.26 -0.58
C ARG A 51 -18.28 -16.58 0.00
N LEU A 52 -17.28 -16.57 0.88
CA LEU A 52 -16.85 -17.77 1.61
C LEU A 52 -17.95 -18.32 2.53
N GLU A 53 -18.74 -17.48 3.19
CA GLU A 53 -19.90 -17.93 3.97
C GLU A 53 -20.91 -18.69 3.10
N ARG A 54 -21.16 -18.20 1.89
CA ARG A 54 -22.04 -18.84 0.90
C ARG A 54 -21.41 -20.06 0.21
N GLY A 55 -20.13 -20.35 0.48
CA GLY A 55 -19.40 -21.39 -0.23
C GLY A 55 -19.31 -21.09 -1.73
N GLU A 56 -19.09 -19.82 -2.09
CA GLU A 56 -18.87 -19.38 -3.46
C GLU A 56 -17.39 -19.04 -3.66
N ASP A 57 -16.94 -19.09 -4.91
CA ASP A 57 -15.64 -18.56 -5.29
C ASP A 57 -15.63 -17.05 -5.11
N ALA A 58 -14.47 -16.44 -4.90
CA ALA A 58 -14.33 -14.99 -4.83
C ALA A 58 -13.07 -14.60 -5.60
N GLY A 59 -13.14 -13.54 -6.41
CA GLY A 59 -11.97 -13.09 -7.14
C GLY A 59 -12.13 -11.68 -7.67
N ASN A 60 -11.02 -10.97 -7.76
CA ASN A 60 -10.89 -9.74 -8.52
C ASN A 60 -9.57 -9.74 -9.29
N GLN A 61 -9.17 -8.61 -9.87
CA GLN A 61 -7.94 -8.52 -10.68
C GLN A 61 -6.65 -8.85 -9.91
N ALA A 62 -6.69 -8.81 -8.57
CA ALA A 62 -5.52 -8.97 -7.70
C ALA A 62 -5.54 -10.28 -6.91
N TRP A 63 -6.68 -10.63 -6.31
CA TRP A 63 -6.79 -11.72 -5.35
C TRP A 63 -7.87 -12.69 -5.78
N TYR A 64 -7.69 -13.94 -5.38
CA TYR A 64 -8.71 -14.95 -5.56
C TYR A 64 -8.71 -15.96 -4.42
N ALA A 65 -9.89 -16.50 -4.17
CA ALA A 65 -10.14 -17.71 -3.41
C ALA A 65 -11.17 -18.49 -4.25
N VAL A 66 -10.72 -19.52 -4.94
CA VAL A 66 -11.56 -20.33 -5.84
C VAL A 66 -11.52 -21.78 -5.43
N ARG A 67 -12.61 -22.52 -5.60
CA ARG A 67 -12.59 -23.97 -5.41
C ARG A 67 -11.87 -24.65 -6.58
N PRO A 68 -11.04 -25.66 -6.33
CA PRO A 68 -10.49 -26.50 -7.40
C PRO A 68 -11.63 -27.15 -8.20
N GLU A 69 -11.53 -27.13 -9.52
CA GLU A 69 -12.45 -27.84 -10.40
C GLU A 69 -12.13 -29.34 -10.44
N PRO A 70 -13.12 -30.21 -10.72
CA PRO A 70 -12.86 -31.63 -10.93
C PRO A 70 -11.86 -31.86 -12.07
N GLY A 71 -10.65 -32.30 -11.73
CA GLY A 71 -9.56 -32.54 -12.69
C GLY A 71 -8.38 -31.58 -12.54
N ASP A 72 -8.48 -30.53 -11.72
CA ASP A 72 -7.34 -29.69 -11.37
C ASP A 72 -6.31 -30.50 -10.57
N ASP A 73 -5.03 -30.40 -10.97
CA ASP A 73 -3.93 -30.93 -10.19
C ASP A 73 -3.51 -29.92 -9.11
N VAL A 74 -4.03 -30.12 -7.91
CA VAL A 74 -3.72 -29.31 -6.71
C VAL A 74 -2.80 -30.04 -5.74
N THR A 75 -2.03 -31.02 -6.24
CA THR A 75 -1.18 -31.88 -5.41
C THR A 75 -0.10 -31.08 -4.69
N GLU A 76 0.51 -30.10 -5.36
CA GLU A 76 1.55 -29.25 -4.77
C GLU A 76 0.97 -28.39 -3.64
N GLU A 77 -0.16 -27.72 -3.89
CA GLU A 77 -0.82 -26.86 -2.92
C GLU A 77 -1.34 -27.65 -1.71
N SER A 78 -1.86 -28.86 -1.92
CA SER A 78 -2.29 -29.78 -0.86
C SER A 78 -1.11 -30.27 -0.02
N ASN A 79 0.01 -30.64 -0.65
CA ASN A 79 1.22 -31.05 0.06
C ASN A 79 1.78 -29.89 0.89
N ARG A 80 1.80 -28.68 0.33
CA ARG A 80 2.25 -27.46 1.04
C ARG A 80 1.40 -27.20 2.28
N TRP A 81 0.08 -27.34 2.21
CA TRP A 81 -0.80 -27.24 3.39
C TRP A 81 -0.48 -28.31 4.45
N ARG A 82 -0.29 -29.56 4.02
CA ARG A 82 0.07 -30.69 4.91
C ARG A 82 1.41 -30.49 5.59
N GLU A 83 2.41 -29.97 4.88
CA GLU A 83 3.72 -29.64 5.46
C GLU A 83 3.61 -28.55 6.54
N LEU A 84 2.74 -27.56 6.33
CA LEU A 84 2.57 -26.44 7.24
C LEU A 84 1.72 -26.77 8.48
N THR A 85 0.73 -27.65 8.34
CA THR A 85 -0.29 -27.90 9.39
C THR A 85 -0.29 -29.32 9.94
N GLY A 86 0.40 -30.25 9.29
CA GLY A 86 0.32 -31.68 9.57
C GLY A 86 -1.02 -32.32 9.22
N SER A 87 -1.95 -31.59 8.60
CA SER A 87 -3.33 -32.03 8.34
C SER A 87 -3.69 -31.90 6.86
N ASP A 88 -4.60 -32.74 6.38
CA ASP A 88 -5.16 -32.61 5.03
C ASP A 88 -6.06 -31.37 4.93
N PRO A 89 -6.01 -30.58 3.84
CA PRO A 89 -6.91 -29.44 3.68
C PRO A 89 -8.40 -29.84 3.57
N GLY A 90 -8.69 -31.07 3.11
CA GLY A 90 -10.05 -31.60 2.98
C GLY A 90 -10.78 -31.11 1.73
N GLU A 91 -11.99 -31.65 1.51
CA GLU A 91 -12.78 -31.40 0.29
C GLU A 91 -13.39 -29.98 0.21
N ASP A 92 -13.67 -29.36 1.35
CA ASP A 92 -14.18 -27.97 1.42
C ASP A 92 -13.00 -26.98 1.50
N SER A 93 -12.22 -26.91 0.43
CA SER A 93 -11.00 -26.12 0.33
C SER A 93 -10.98 -25.17 -0.85
N TYR A 94 -10.24 -24.09 -0.67
CA TYR A 94 -10.08 -23.02 -1.64
C TYR A 94 -8.61 -22.89 -2.02
N LEU A 95 -8.35 -22.78 -3.31
CA LEU A 95 -7.07 -22.29 -3.83
C LEU A 95 -7.04 -20.78 -3.56
N VAL A 96 -6.23 -20.38 -2.59
CA VAL A 96 -6.06 -18.99 -2.17
C VAL A 96 -4.78 -18.46 -2.77
N GLY A 97 -4.89 -17.39 -3.53
CA GLY A 97 -3.73 -16.83 -4.18
C GLY A 97 -3.95 -15.42 -4.68
N THR A 98 -2.93 -14.97 -5.39
CA THR A 98 -2.96 -13.67 -6.04
C THR A 98 -2.61 -13.86 -7.51
N THR A 99 -3.13 -13.01 -8.39
CA THR A 99 -2.92 -13.14 -9.85
C THR A 99 -1.47 -12.84 -10.29
N PHE A 100 -0.66 -12.31 -9.37
CA PHE A 100 0.72 -11.87 -9.62
C PHE A 100 1.76 -12.67 -8.84
N THR A 101 1.35 -13.39 -7.78
CA THR A 101 2.17 -14.47 -7.22
C THR A 101 1.92 -15.71 -8.09
N ARG A 102 2.99 -16.30 -8.64
CA ARG A 102 2.89 -17.62 -9.32
C ARG A 102 2.68 -18.78 -8.33
N SER A 103 2.17 -18.48 -7.14
CA SER A 103 1.94 -19.43 -6.06
C SER A 103 0.57 -19.20 -5.46
N ALA A 104 -0.06 -20.32 -5.12
CA ALA A 104 -1.28 -20.41 -4.35
C ALA A 104 -1.07 -21.40 -3.20
N ILE A 105 -2.03 -21.42 -2.29
CA ILE A 105 -2.10 -22.42 -1.23
C ILE A 105 -3.54 -22.91 -1.11
N LEU A 106 -3.69 -24.22 -0.94
CA LEU A 106 -4.98 -24.84 -0.72
C LEU A 106 -5.32 -24.71 0.76
N VAL A 107 -6.41 -24.02 1.08
CA VAL A 107 -6.79 -23.68 2.45
C VAL A 107 -8.22 -24.14 2.71
N PRO A 108 -8.49 -24.87 3.82
CA PRO A 108 -9.84 -25.20 4.22
C PRO A 108 -10.68 -23.92 4.38
N ARG A 109 -11.90 -23.90 3.84
CA ARG A 109 -12.79 -22.73 3.89
C ARG A 109 -12.96 -22.20 5.31
N LYS A 110 -13.14 -23.09 6.27
CA LYS A 110 -13.29 -22.76 7.69
C LYS A 110 -12.04 -22.08 8.27
N ALA A 111 -10.84 -22.55 7.92
CA ALA A 111 -9.59 -21.95 8.38
C ALA A 111 -9.41 -20.53 7.82
N LEU A 112 -9.75 -20.33 6.54
CA LEU A 112 -9.71 -19.01 5.91
C LEU A 112 -10.69 -18.03 6.58
N GLN A 113 -11.92 -18.46 6.86
CA GLN A 113 -12.91 -17.66 7.58
C GLN A 113 -12.46 -17.28 9.00
N GLU A 114 -11.89 -18.24 9.74
CA GLU A 114 -11.35 -18.01 11.08
C GLU A 114 -10.18 -17.02 11.07
N LEU A 115 -9.25 -17.12 10.11
CA LEU A 115 -8.15 -16.16 9.94
C LEU A 115 -8.65 -14.73 9.69
N ILE A 116 -9.58 -14.56 8.74
CA ILE A 116 -10.15 -13.25 8.40
C ILE A 116 -10.86 -12.65 9.62
N SER A 117 -11.71 -13.45 10.27
CA SER A 117 -12.48 -13.00 11.44
C SER A 117 -11.58 -12.62 12.61
N ALA A 118 -10.58 -13.45 12.92
CA ALA A 118 -9.66 -13.18 14.02
C ALA A 118 -8.83 -11.90 13.78
N LEU A 119 -8.34 -11.70 12.55
CA LEU A 119 -7.60 -10.48 12.22
C LEU A 119 -8.49 -9.22 12.29
N GLN A 120 -9.73 -9.30 11.83
CA GLN A 120 -10.70 -8.19 11.95
C GLN A 120 -10.98 -7.83 13.41
N VAL A 121 -11.17 -8.83 14.29
CA VAL A 121 -11.37 -8.62 15.73
C VAL A 121 -10.16 -7.93 16.36
N LEU A 122 -8.94 -8.40 16.07
CA LEU A 122 -7.71 -7.79 16.59
C LEU A 122 -7.57 -6.32 16.15
N ARG A 123 -7.94 -6.00 14.91
CA ARG A 123 -7.92 -4.62 14.39
C ARG A 123 -8.94 -3.73 15.09
N GLN A 124 -10.14 -4.24 15.37
CA GLN A 124 -11.17 -3.51 16.12
C GLN A 124 -10.74 -3.24 17.57
N GLN A 125 -10.06 -4.19 18.21
CA GLN A 125 -9.57 -4.06 19.59
C GLN A 125 -8.37 -3.12 19.72
N GLY A 126 -7.51 -3.04 18.70
CA GLY A 126 -6.35 -2.13 18.65
C GLY A 126 -6.70 -0.67 18.33
N THR A 127 -7.94 -0.37 17.93
CA THR A 127 -8.38 0.99 17.56
C THR A 127 -8.98 1.73 18.76
N VAL A 128 -8.26 1.81 19.88
CA VAL A 128 -8.61 2.75 20.97
C VAL A 128 -7.80 4.02 20.79
N VAL A 129 -8.34 4.95 20.00
CA VAL A 129 -7.87 6.34 19.99
C VAL A 129 -8.33 6.97 21.30
N SER A 130 -7.47 6.98 22.32
CA SER A 130 -7.62 7.87 23.47
C SER A 130 -7.40 9.32 23.00
N PRO A 131 -8.37 10.24 23.14
CA PRO A 131 -8.09 11.65 22.93
C PRO A 131 -7.15 12.14 24.03
N ALA A 132 -5.98 12.64 23.64
CA ALA A 132 -5.05 13.26 24.58
C ALA A 132 -5.69 14.53 25.17
N PRO A 133 -5.70 14.70 26.50
CA PRO A 133 -6.19 15.92 27.12
C PRO A 133 -5.20 17.07 26.91
N GLU A 134 -5.77 18.25 26.71
CA GLU A 134 -5.12 19.50 26.38
C GLU A 134 -4.02 19.91 27.37
N ALA A 135 -3.00 20.58 26.82
CA ALA A 135 -1.85 21.12 27.50
C ALA A 135 -2.24 22.17 28.57
N GLY A 136 -2.05 21.81 29.84
CA GLY A 136 -1.97 22.73 30.95
C GLY A 136 -0.52 23.15 31.20
N THR A 137 -0.24 24.43 30.94
CA THR A 137 1.01 25.13 31.25
C THR A 137 1.24 25.14 32.76
N GLN A 138 2.44 24.79 33.25
CA GLN A 138 3.00 25.40 34.46
C GLN A 138 4.50 25.13 34.64
N SER A 139 5.15 26.17 35.15
CA SER A 139 6.58 26.46 35.14
C SER A 139 7.41 25.69 36.18
N GLU A 140 8.67 25.47 35.83
CA GLU A 140 9.84 25.21 36.70
C GLU A 140 10.05 26.31 37.78
N PRO A 141 10.87 26.13 38.87
CA PRO A 141 12.24 25.58 38.78
C PRO A 141 12.87 24.83 39.99
N GLY A 142 13.96 24.12 39.68
CA GLY A 142 15.13 23.95 40.55
C GLY A 142 15.35 22.55 41.14
N ASN A 143 16.46 21.90 40.83
CA ASN A 143 17.68 21.92 41.65
C ASN A 143 18.74 20.94 41.10
N ASN A 144 20.00 21.37 41.12
CA ASN A 144 21.17 20.59 40.69
C ASN A 144 21.57 19.56 41.75
N ASN A 145 21.84 18.33 41.33
CA ASN A 145 22.85 17.48 41.98
C ASN A 145 23.41 16.45 41.01
N ALA A 146 24.74 16.42 40.94
CA ALA A 146 25.55 15.57 40.10
C ALA A 146 25.62 14.13 40.62
N SER A 147 25.61 13.15 39.72
CA SER A 147 26.29 11.85 39.86
C SER A 147 26.39 11.14 38.50
N PRO A 148 27.33 10.18 38.33
CA PRO A 148 28.10 9.97 37.12
C PRO A 148 27.46 8.97 36.14
N ASP A 149 27.85 9.08 34.85
CA ASP A 149 27.69 8.08 33.80
C ASP A 149 26.30 7.44 33.69
N ALA A 150 25.29 8.26 33.41
CA ALA A 150 24.13 7.78 32.67
C ALA A 150 24.56 7.65 31.20
N GLN A 151 25.06 6.48 30.80
CA GLN A 151 25.04 6.06 29.40
C GLN A 151 23.62 6.31 28.90
N LEU A 152 23.48 7.28 27.98
CA LEU A 152 22.26 7.46 27.20
C LEU A 152 21.83 6.08 26.72
N PRO A 153 20.56 5.69 26.86
CA PRO A 153 20.06 4.49 26.18
C PRO A 153 20.47 4.64 24.72
N GLN A 154 21.34 3.74 24.25
CA GLN A 154 21.64 3.68 22.84
C GLN A 154 20.30 3.57 22.11
N PRO A 155 20.09 4.32 21.01
CA PRO A 155 18.88 4.20 20.23
C PRO A 155 18.73 2.71 19.93
N THR A 156 17.65 2.12 20.44
CA THR A 156 17.29 0.75 20.14
C THR A 156 17.18 0.73 18.64
N LEU A 157 18.13 0.06 17.97
CA LEU A 157 18.17 -0.07 16.51
C LEU A 157 16.80 -0.61 16.09
N ASP A 158 15.96 0.31 15.64
CA ASP A 158 14.69 0.04 14.99
C ASP A 158 14.97 -1.05 13.96
N PRO A 159 14.17 -2.14 13.88
CA PRO A 159 14.54 -3.30 13.08
C PRO A 159 14.87 -2.85 11.68
N GLN A 160 16.16 -2.88 11.33
CA GLN A 160 16.62 -2.46 10.02
C GLN A 160 15.84 -3.28 9.02
N VAL A 161 15.14 -2.59 8.12
CA VAL A 161 14.47 -3.29 7.04
C VAL A 161 15.55 -4.01 6.26
N ASP A 162 15.28 -5.30 6.06
CA ASP A 162 16.21 -6.24 5.45
C ASP A 162 16.75 -5.69 4.13
N GLU A 163 18.08 -5.60 4.03
CA GLU A 163 18.76 -5.12 2.83
C GLU A 163 18.38 -5.96 1.60
N ILE A 164 18.19 -7.27 1.77
CA ILE A 164 17.80 -8.18 0.69
C ILE A 164 16.43 -7.74 0.13
N LEU A 165 15.46 -7.51 1.02
CA LEU A 165 14.14 -7.04 0.62
C LEU A 165 14.18 -5.70 -0.12
N LEU A 166 15.03 -4.76 0.33
CA LEU A 166 15.17 -3.46 -0.35
C LEU A 166 15.78 -3.62 -1.75
N ARG A 167 16.73 -4.52 -1.94
CA ARG A 167 17.28 -4.82 -3.28
C ARG A 167 16.24 -5.45 -4.19
N GLU A 168 15.45 -6.40 -3.69
CA GLU A 168 14.34 -7.00 -4.46
C GLU A 168 13.26 -5.98 -4.85
N LEU A 169 12.98 -5.00 -3.97
CA LEU A 169 12.05 -3.92 -4.27
C LEU A 169 12.62 -2.95 -5.33
N GLU A 170 13.92 -2.64 -5.26
CA GLU A 170 14.61 -1.83 -6.28
C GLU A 170 14.55 -2.50 -7.65
N GLU A 171 14.87 -3.80 -7.75
CA GLU A 171 14.80 -4.54 -9.01
C GLU A 171 13.40 -4.53 -9.62
N ARG A 172 12.37 -4.64 -8.79
CA ARG A 172 10.98 -4.55 -9.23
C ARG A 172 10.58 -3.15 -9.66
N ALA A 173 11.06 -2.12 -8.97
CA ALA A 173 10.87 -0.72 -9.37
C ALA A 173 11.51 -0.44 -10.74
N VAL A 174 12.75 -0.89 -10.96
CA VAL A 174 13.45 -0.80 -12.25
C VAL A 174 12.68 -1.51 -13.35
N ALA A 175 12.24 -2.75 -13.10
CA ALA A 175 11.50 -3.52 -14.08
C ALA A 175 10.17 -2.84 -14.45
N LEU A 176 9.45 -2.29 -13.46
CA LEU A 176 8.20 -1.56 -13.69
C LEU A 176 8.43 -0.31 -14.55
N ASP A 177 9.44 0.50 -14.24
CA ASP A 177 9.76 1.70 -15.02
C ASP A 177 10.15 1.35 -16.46
N ALA A 178 10.90 0.26 -16.67
CA ALA A 178 11.21 -0.23 -18.01
C ALA A 178 9.96 -0.68 -18.79
N LEU A 179 9.00 -1.32 -18.11
CA LEU A 179 7.70 -1.70 -18.69
C LEU A 179 6.87 -0.47 -19.09
N GLU A 180 6.89 0.60 -18.29
CA GLU A 180 6.17 1.84 -18.58
C GLU A 180 6.75 2.64 -19.75
N GLN A 181 8.04 2.47 -20.04
CA GLN A 181 8.70 3.07 -21.20
C GLN A 181 8.49 2.25 -22.49
N GLY A 182 7.98 1.03 -22.39
CA GLY A 182 7.74 0.13 -23.51
C GLY A 182 6.47 0.45 -24.32
N GLU A 183 6.16 -0.43 -25.28
CA GLU A 183 4.94 -0.34 -26.09
C GLU A 183 3.69 -0.50 -25.22
N GLN A 184 2.75 0.46 -25.34
CA GLN A 184 1.55 0.52 -24.51
C GLN A 184 0.37 -0.16 -25.20
N THR A 185 0.23 -1.46 -25.00
CA THR A 185 -1.00 -2.20 -25.33
C THR A 185 -1.96 -2.20 -24.13
N LEU A 186 -3.24 -2.53 -24.34
CA LEU A 186 -4.22 -2.61 -23.25
C LEU A 186 -3.83 -3.66 -22.19
N GLU A 187 -3.29 -4.80 -22.63
CA GLU A 187 -2.81 -5.87 -21.74
C GLU A 187 -1.59 -5.43 -20.92
N VAL A 188 -0.66 -4.72 -21.56
CA VAL A 188 0.52 -4.16 -20.90
C VAL A 188 0.09 -3.09 -19.88
N ALA A 189 -0.86 -2.23 -20.22
CA ALA A 189 -1.38 -1.21 -19.30
C ALA A 189 -2.05 -1.82 -18.05
N ALA A 190 -2.84 -2.89 -18.22
CA ALA A 190 -3.42 -3.62 -17.09
C ALA A 190 -2.32 -4.27 -16.21
N THR A 191 -1.31 -4.87 -16.84
CA THR A 191 -0.17 -5.47 -16.15
C THR A 191 0.65 -4.43 -15.37
N ILE A 192 0.92 -3.27 -15.97
CA ILE A 192 1.61 -2.15 -15.32
C ILE A 192 0.82 -1.69 -14.10
N SER A 193 -0.49 -1.46 -14.26
CA SER A 193 -1.35 -1.02 -13.16
C SER A 193 -1.34 -2.01 -11.99
N ALA A 194 -1.46 -3.32 -12.27
CA ALA A 194 -1.38 -4.35 -11.24
C ALA A 194 0.00 -4.38 -10.55
N LYS A 195 1.09 -4.45 -11.31
CA LYS A 195 2.46 -4.48 -10.76
C LYS A 195 2.78 -3.24 -9.91
N ARG A 196 2.37 -2.08 -10.37
CA ARG A 196 2.53 -0.81 -9.66
C ARG A 196 1.82 -0.82 -8.32
N ARG A 197 0.56 -1.26 -8.28
CA ARG A 197 -0.20 -1.38 -7.03
C ARG A 197 0.54 -2.21 -6.00
N PHE A 198 1.08 -3.37 -6.38
CA PHE A 198 1.83 -4.22 -5.45
C PHE A 198 3.12 -3.60 -5.00
N LEU A 199 3.87 -3.01 -5.92
CA LEU A 199 5.08 -2.30 -5.57
C LEU A 199 4.77 -1.23 -4.51
N LEU A 200 3.77 -0.38 -4.73
CA LEU A 200 3.41 0.68 -3.77
C LEU A 200 3.00 0.12 -2.41
N LEU A 201 2.24 -0.97 -2.36
CA LEU A 201 1.88 -1.64 -1.10
C LEU A 201 3.10 -2.18 -0.37
N GLU A 202 4.00 -2.89 -1.06
CA GLU A 202 5.20 -3.45 -0.45
C GLU A 202 6.21 -2.38 -0.03
N LEU A 203 6.30 -1.27 -0.77
CA LEU A 203 7.08 -0.09 -0.36
C LEU A 203 6.52 0.50 0.94
N ASN A 204 5.19 0.61 1.05
CA ASN A 204 4.53 1.07 2.26
C ASN A 204 4.78 0.12 3.45
N GLU A 205 4.63 -1.20 3.25
CA GLU A 205 4.91 -2.23 4.26
C GLU A 205 6.38 -2.26 4.69
N ALA A 206 7.30 -1.95 3.78
CA ALA A 206 8.72 -1.77 4.07
C ALA A 206 9.02 -0.42 4.78
N GLY A 207 8.00 0.39 5.08
CA GLY A 207 8.15 1.66 5.78
C GLY A 207 8.82 2.75 4.95
N LEU A 208 8.81 2.65 3.62
CA LEU A 208 9.36 3.70 2.76
C LEU A 208 8.48 4.95 2.72
N PHE A 209 7.22 4.85 3.12
CA PHE A 209 6.30 6.01 3.18
C PHE A 209 6.13 6.55 4.60
N ASP A 210 6.90 6.05 5.58
CA ASP A 210 6.82 6.50 6.97
C ASP A 210 7.69 7.77 7.17
N ALA A 211 7.03 8.92 7.32
CA ALA A 211 7.67 10.21 7.57
C ALA A 211 8.53 10.22 8.84
N SER A 212 8.14 9.44 9.86
CA SER A 212 8.86 9.43 11.14
C SER A 212 10.26 8.81 11.03
N LYS A 213 10.48 8.01 9.97
CA LYS A 213 11.74 7.30 9.71
C LYS A 213 12.49 7.86 8.49
N ALA A 214 12.06 9.01 7.97
CA ALA A 214 12.56 9.54 6.69
C ALA A 214 14.09 9.79 6.66
N PRO A 215 14.72 10.41 7.68
CA PRO A 215 16.17 10.64 7.64
C PRO A 215 16.97 9.34 7.57
N ASP A 216 16.63 8.36 8.42
CA ASP A 216 17.30 7.08 8.48
C ASP A 216 17.07 6.26 7.20
N ARG A 217 15.85 6.30 6.65
CA ARG A 217 15.50 5.62 5.41
C ARG A 217 16.28 6.19 4.23
N CYS A 218 16.34 7.52 4.11
CA CYS A 218 17.08 8.20 3.05
C CYS A 218 18.56 7.80 3.08
N SER A 219 19.21 7.93 4.25
CA SER A 219 20.62 7.54 4.42
C SER A 219 20.86 6.04 4.15
N GLN A 220 19.91 5.17 4.51
CA GLN A 220 20.01 3.74 4.19
C GLN A 220 19.96 3.50 2.67
N LEU A 221 19.01 4.10 1.95
CA LEU A 221 18.84 3.92 0.51
C LEU A 221 20.01 4.49 -0.29
N GLU A 222 20.56 5.64 0.12
CA GLU A 222 21.77 6.23 -0.47
C GLU A 222 22.98 5.32 -0.28
N ARG A 223 23.21 4.82 0.94
CA ARG A 223 24.33 3.91 1.25
C ARG A 223 24.26 2.61 0.44
N LEU A 224 23.05 2.10 0.23
CA LEU A 224 22.81 0.87 -0.55
C LEU A 224 22.80 1.10 -2.06
N GLN A 225 22.85 2.36 -2.51
CA GLN A 225 22.77 2.77 -3.91
C GLN A 225 21.50 2.26 -4.62
N LEU A 226 20.33 2.53 -4.00
CA LEU A 226 19.02 2.13 -4.51
C LEU A 226 18.24 3.37 -5.02
N PRO A 227 18.57 3.89 -6.22
CA PRO A 227 18.09 5.19 -6.68
C PRO A 227 16.59 5.23 -6.95
N ASN A 228 15.95 4.14 -7.41
CA ASN A 228 14.52 4.15 -7.69
C ASN A 228 13.72 4.17 -6.38
N LEU A 229 14.12 3.37 -5.39
CA LEU A 229 13.54 3.41 -4.06
C LEU A 229 13.74 4.77 -3.39
N LEU A 230 14.89 5.40 -3.57
CA LEU A 230 15.14 6.76 -3.07
C LEU A 230 14.20 7.77 -3.74
N ALA A 231 13.96 7.65 -5.05
CA ALA A 231 13.01 8.50 -5.77
C ALA A 231 11.57 8.29 -5.28
N TYR A 232 11.13 7.04 -5.06
CA TYR A 232 9.84 6.75 -4.44
C TYR A 232 9.73 7.31 -3.02
N HIS A 233 10.75 7.13 -2.19
CA HIS A 233 10.76 7.67 -0.82
C HIS A 233 10.64 9.19 -0.82
N THR A 234 11.46 9.88 -1.62
CA THR A 234 11.43 11.35 -1.75
C THR A 234 10.06 11.83 -2.23
N ALA A 235 9.51 11.19 -3.26
CA ALA A 235 8.19 11.51 -3.79
C ALA A 235 7.07 11.28 -2.76
N ALA A 236 7.17 10.26 -1.92
CA ALA A 236 6.22 10.01 -0.83
C ALA A 236 6.25 11.13 0.21
N MET A 237 7.45 11.60 0.59
CA MET A 237 7.61 12.70 1.55
C MET A 237 7.08 14.01 0.97
N GLU A 238 7.29 14.25 -0.32
CA GLU A 238 6.74 15.43 -1.00
C GLU A 238 5.22 15.36 -1.13
N LEU A 239 4.66 14.18 -1.44
CA LEU A 239 3.21 13.96 -1.44
C LEU A 239 2.62 14.22 -0.06
N GLN A 240 3.22 13.71 1.02
CA GLN A 240 2.74 13.98 2.38
C GLN A 240 2.80 15.48 2.73
N SER A 241 3.87 16.15 2.31
CA SER A 241 4.00 17.60 2.47
C SER A 241 2.90 18.36 1.72
N TYR A 242 2.57 17.92 0.49
CA TYR A 242 1.45 18.44 -0.28
C TYR A 242 0.10 18.18 0.39
N LEU A 243 -0.14 16.96 0.88
CA LEU A 243 -1.40 16.57 1.53
C LEU A 243 -1.67 17.40 2.79
N ALA A 244 -0.62 17.83 3.50
CA ALA A 244 -0.70 18.71 4.65
C ALA A 244 -0.69 20.22 4.31
N SER A 245 -0.43 20.58 3.05
CA SER A 245 -0.14 21.95 2.65
C SER A 245 -1.33 22.91 2.77
N PRO A 246 -1.08 24.21 3.05
CA PRO A 246 -2.13 25.24 3.01
C PRO A 246 -2.79 25.35 1.63
N ALA A 247 -2.03 25.14 0.56
CA ALA A 247 -2.53 25.17 -0.81
C ALA A 247 -3.69 24.18 -1.01
N ARG A 248 -3.51 22.94 -0.58
CA ARG A 248 -4.53 21.90 -0.61
C ARG A 248 -5.72 22.20 0.31
N LYS A 249 -5.44 22.61 1.56
CA LYS A 249 -6.49 22.94 2.56
C LYS A 249 -7.45 24.05 2.12
N ARG A 250 -7.00 24.98 1.27
CA ARG A 250 -7.89 26.03 0.71
C ARG A 250 -9.03 25.46 -0.14
N LEU A 251 -8.79 24.37 -0.85
CA LEU A 251 -9.79 23.71 -1.71
C LEU A 251 -10.47 22.53 -1.02
N PHE A 252 -9.82 21.94 -0.01
CA PHE A 252 -10.35 20.82 0.77
C PHE A 252 -10.16 21.06 2.28
N PRO A 253 -10.99 21.92 2.91
CA PRO A 253 -10.82 22.27 4.32
C PRO A 253 -10.95 21.07 5.27
N ASP A 254 -11.80 20.10 4.90
CA ASP A 254 -12.10 18.92 5.69
C ASP A 254 -11.19 17.71 5.36
N SER A 255 -10.17 17.89 4.51
CA SER A 255 -9.26 16.80 4.20
C SER A 255 -8.36 16.52 5.41
N GLY A 256 -8.55 15.35 6.03
CA GLY A 256 -7.72 14.86 7.12
C GLY A 256 -6.31 14.47 6.66
N SER A 257 -5.56 13.83 7.57
CA SER A 257 -4.30 13.21 7.18
C SER A 257 -4.58 12.01 6.29
N GLU A 258 -4.40 12.18 4.98
CA GLU A 258 -4.51 11.09 4.01
C GLU A 258 -3.21 10.29 3.95
N SER A 259 -3.32 8.97 3.77
CA SER A 259 -2.18 8.10 3.48
C SER A 259 -1.66 8.36 2.07
N VAL A 260 -0.37 8.05 1.84
CA VAL A 260 0.21 8.03 0.49
C VAL A 260 -0.53 7.04 -0.41
N ILE A 261 -0.88 5.86 0.13
CA ILE A 261 -1.72 4.89 -0.56
C ILE A 261 -3.17 5.36 -0.50
N GLY A 262 -3.80 5.49 -1.67
CA GLY A 262 -5.18 5.96 -1.79
C GLY A 262 -5.33 7.48 -1.80
N ALA A 263 -4.24 8.25 -1.83
CA ALA A 263 -4.30 9.69 -2.08
C ALA A 263 -4.90 9.98 -3.47
N SER A 264 -5.58 11.13 -3.62
CA SER A 264 -6.09 11.58 -4.93
C SER A 264 -5.00 12.14 -5.87
N VAL A 265 -3.74 12.05 -5.47
CA VAL A 265 -2.56 12.42 -6.25
C VAL A 265 -1.61 11.24 -6.24
N SER A 266 -1.17 10.81 -7.42
CA SER A 266 -0.21 9.73 -7.56
C SER A 266 1.16 10.18 -7.10
N ILE A 267 1.91 9.28 -6.48
CA ILE A 267 3.31 9.50 -6.13
C ILE A 267 4.18 9.88 -7.34
N ASP A 268 3.78 9.42 -8.54
CA ASP A 268 4.49 9.71 -9.78
C ASP A 268 4.43 11.18 -10.18
N TRP A 269 3.45 11.95 -9.70
CA TRP A 269 3.42 13.40 -9.91
C TRP A 269 4.72 14.06 -9.44
N PHE A 270 5.22 13.63 -8.29
CA PHE A 270 6.46 14.14 -7.69
C PHE A 270 7.67 13.38 -8.22
N ARG A 271 7.60 12.05 -8.30
CA ARG A 271 8.72 11.22 -8.78
C ARG A 271 9.18 11.61 -10.18
N LEU A 272 8.23 11.87 -11.09
CA LEU A 272 8.50 12.24 -12.47
C LEU A 272 8.60 13.76 -12.68
N HIS A 273 8.50 14.55 -11.60
CA HIS A 273 8.62 16.01 -11.60
C HIS A 273 7.70 16.68 -12.63
N GLU A 274 6.39 16.43 -12.51
CA GLU A 274 5.44 16.98 -13.47
C GLU A 274 5.49 18.52 -13.53
N PRO A 275 5.56 19.10 -14.74
CA PRO A 275 5.86 20.51 -14.91
C PRO A 275 4.71 21.39 -14.41
N THR A 276 5.07 22.41 -13.63
CA THR A 276 4.13 23.45 -13.20
C THR A 276 4.18 24.60 -14.21
N PRO A 277 3.03 25.08 -14.73
CA PRO A 277 3.04 26.26 -15.58
C PRO A 277 3.56 27.48 -14.82
N GLU A 278 4.42 28.30 -15.46
CA GLU A 278 5.17 29.41 -14.82
C GLU A 278 4.32 30.37 -13.96
N LYS A 279 3.05 30.56 -14.31
CA LYS A 279 2.12 31.44 -13.60
C LYS A 279 1.58 30.88 -12.27
N TYR A 280 1.85 29.62 -11.96
CA TYR A 280 1.36 28.96 -10.75
C TYR A 280 2.50 28.56 -9.83
N GLN A 281 2.22 28.57 -8.53
CA GLN A 281 3.03 27.85 -7.55
C GLN A 281 2.74 26.34 -7.67
N PRO A 282 3.73 25.45 -7.47
CA PRO A 282 3.56 24.01 -7.71
C PRO A 282 2.38 23.37 -6.96
N TYR A 283 2.26 23.61 -5.66
CA TYR A 283 1.16 23.05 -4.86
C TYR A 283 -0.19 23.70 -5.15
N ASP A 284 -0.21 24.96 -5.58
CA ASP A 284 -1.45 25.63 -5.98
C ASP A 284 -1.98 25.07 -7.30
N TRP A 285 -1.06 24.78 -8.23
CA TRP A 285 -1.37 24.10 -9.48
C TRP A 285 -1.90 22.69 -9.23
N LEU A 286 -1.19 21.91 -8.42
CA LEU A 286 -1.60 20.55 -8.08
C LEU A 286 -2.96 20.52 -7.37
N ALA A 287 -3.19 21.39 -6.37
CA ALA A 287 -4.48 21.47 -5.68
C ALA A 287 -5.62 21.83 -6.63
N PHE A 288 -5.37 22.74 -7.57
CA PHE A 288 -6.34 23.06 -8.60
C PHE A 288 -6.67 21.83 -9.49
N CYS A 289 -5.65 21.10 -9.96
CA CYS A 289 -5.85 19.89 -10.76
C CYS A 289 -6.54 18.76 -9.98
N GLU A 290 -6.17 18.53 -8.71
CA GLU A 290 -6.85 17.58 -7.82
C GLU A 290 -8.35 17.94 -7.70
N SER A 291 -8.68 19.24 -7.61
CA SER A 291 -10.08 19.70 -7.53
C SER A 291 -10.89 19.40 -8.79
N ILE A 292 -10.26 19.41 -9.97
CA ILE A 292 -10.90 19.00 -11.21
C ILE A 292 -11.16 17.49 -11.19
N LEU A 293 -10.15 16.70 -10.81
CA LEU A 293 -10.27 15.24 -10.72
C LEU A 293 -11.38 14.81 -9.77
N ARG A 294 -11.45 15.41 -8.57
CA ARG A 294 -12.45 15.08 -7.54
C ARG A 294 -13.88 15.48 -7.93
N LYS A 295 -14.05 16.49 -8.79
CA LYS A 295 -15.36 16.88 -9.33
C LYS A 295 -15.78 16.02 -10.54
N GLY A 296 -14.82 15.40 -11.21
CA GLY A 296 -15.04 14.55 -12.37
C GLY A 296 -15.74 13.23 -12.01
N ASN A 297 -16.61 12.75 -12.89
CA ASN A 297 -17.13 11.38 -12.80
C ASN A 297 -16.13 10.42 -13.46
N ASN A 298 -15.21 9.88 -12.67
CA ASN A 298 -14.09 9.05 -13.15
C ASN A 298 -14.48 7.58 -13.43
N GLY A 299 -15.79 7.28 -13.49
CA GLY A 299 -16.32 5.97 -13.88
C GLY A 299 -15.74 4.79 -13.10
N VAL A 300 -15.74 3.61 -13.72
CA VAL A 300 -15.13 2.36 -13.21
C VAL A 300 -13.80 2.02 -13.90
N ALA A 301 -13.31 2.90 -14.78
CA ALA A 301 -12.06 2.67 -15.49
C ALA A 301 -10.86 2.71 -14.54
N GLY A 302 -9.82 1.92 -14.84
CA GLY A 302 -8.56 1.88 -14.08
C GLY A 302 -7.68 3.11 -14.31
N SER A 303 -7.85 3.79 -15.46
CA SER A 303 -7.18 5.03 -15.82
C SER A 303 -8.01 5.84 -16.81
N GLY A 304 -7.65 7.11 -17.00
CA GLY A 304 -8.29 7.96 -17.99
C GLY A 304 -7.68 9.36 -18.07
N GLU A 305 -8.31 10.18 -18.89
CA GLU A 305 -7.94 11.58 -19.09
C GLU A 305 -9.14 12.49 -18.88
N ILE A 306 -8.91 13.65 -18.27
CA ILE A 306 -9.89 14.72 -18.13
C ILE A 306 -9.36 15.94 -18.86
N PHE A 307 -10.16 16.47 -19.79
CA PHE A 307 -9.83 17.71 -20.49
C PHE A 307 -10.51 18.88 -19.78
N SER A 308 -9.72 19.86 -19.35
CA SER A 308 -10.22 21.06 -18.70
C SER A 308 -9.59 22.31 -19.30
N ARG A 309 -10.40 23.36 -19.46
CA ARG A 309 -9.94 24.66 -19.95
C ARG A 309 -9.56 25.55 -18.79
N ILE A 310 -8.31 26.01 -18.76
CA ILE A 310 -7.73 26.79 -17.66
C ILE A 310 -7.24 28.12 -18.25
N GLY A 311 -8.08 29.15 -18.13
CA GLY A 311 -7.93 30.39 -18.88
C GLY A 311 -8.17 30.16 -20.38
N GLN A 312 -7.18 30.47 -21.22
CA GLN A 312 -7.27 30.27 -22.68
C GLN A 312 -6.68 28.95 -23.17
N GLN A 313 -6.08 28.15 -22.29
CA GLN A 313 -5.36 26.93 -22.64
C GLN A 313 -6.15 25.69 -22.19
N TRP A 314 -6.19 24.66 -23.04
CA TRP A 314 -6.67 23.34 -22.68
C TRP A 314 -5.57 22.53 -22.02
N TYR A 315 -5.93 21.78 -20.99
CA TYR A 315 -5.05 20.84 -20.31
C TYR A 315 -5.69 19.46 -20.29
N GLY A 316 -4.88 18.43 -20.55
CA GLY A 316 -5.20 17.04 -20.30
C GLY A 316 -4.65 16.62 -18.94
N LEU A 317 -5.53 16.15 -18.06
CA LEU A 317 -5.18 15.62 -16.75
C LEU A 317 -5.27 14.10 -16.83
N CYS A 318 -4.13 13.42 -16.75
CA CYS A 318 -4.09 11.96 -16.75
C CYS A 318 -4.24 11.46 -15.31
N TRP A 319 -5.08 10.45 -15.11
CA TRP A 319 -5.32 9.84 -13.81
C TRP A 319 -5.35 8.32 -13.92
N ARG A 320 -5.08 7.63 -12.79
CA ARG A 320 -5.18 6.17 -12.66
C ARG A 320 -5.52 5.76 -11.23
N ARG A 321 -5.84 4.48 -11.01
CA ARG A 321 -6.11 3.92 -9.68
C ARG A 321 -4.92 3.13 -9.16
N ASP A 322 -4.04 3.80 -8.43
CA ASP A 322 -2.82 3.18 -7.88
C ASP A 322 -3.11 2.10 -6.82
N ASP A 323 -4.20 2.26 -6.07
CA ASP A 323 -4.71 1.30 -5.07
C ASP A 323 -5.83 0.40 -5.62
N GLY A 324 -6.15 0.51 -6.92
CA GLY A 324 -7.26 -0.16 -7.58
C GLY A 324 -8.66 0.42 -7.30
N VAL A 325 -8.77 1.46 -6.45
CA VAL A 325 -10.05 1.97 -5.95
C VAL A 325 -10.15 3.48 -6.08
N THR A 326 -9.13 4.25 -5.76
CA THR A 326 -9.15 5.71 -5.70
C THR A 326 -8.48 6.30 -6.94
N PRO A 327 -9.15 7.18 -7.70
CA PRO A 327 -8.52 7.86 -8.82
C PRO A 327 -7.48 8.86 -8.29
N ALA A 328 -6.26 8.72 -8.78
CA ALA A 328 -5.10 9.51 -8.42
C ALA A 328 -4.56 10.25 -9.65
N LEU A 329 -4.32 11.55 -9.50
CA LEU A 329 -3.77 12.39 -10.56
C LEU A 329 -2.32 12.04 -10.82
N VAL A 330 -1.96 11.74 -12.06
CA VAL A 330 -0.60 11.35 -12.46
C VAL A 330 0.13 12.53 -13.08
N SER A 331 -0.53 13.26 -13.98
CA SER A 331 0.06 14.38 -14.71
C SER A 331 -0.99 15.38 -15.17
N ALA A 332 -0.54 16.61 -15.46
CA ALA A 332 -1.37 17.64 -16.06
C ALA A 332 -0.57 18.41 -17.11
N ARG A 333 -0.91 18.22 -18.39
CA ARG A 333 -0.11 18.75 -19.51
C ARG A 333 -0.96 19.62 -20.42
N PRO A 334 -0.39 20.70 -21.00
CA PRO A 334 -1.11 21.50 -21.98
C PRO A 334 -1.47 20.63 -23.19
N TYR A 335 -2.75 20.63 -23.54
CA TYR A 335 -3.23 19.96 -24.73
C TYR A 335 -2.91 20.84 -25.94
N SER A 336 -1.95 20.40 -26.76
CA SER A 336 -1.70 21.02 -28.06
C SER A 336 -2.55 20.30 -29.09
N THR A 337 -3.55 20.98 -29.64
CA THR A 337 -4.16 20.50 -30.88
C THR A 337 -3.09 20.63 -31.96
N ALA A 338 -2.53 19.50 -32.40
CA ALA A 338 -1.68 19.48 -33.58
C ALA A 338 -2.46 20.15 -34.72
N SER A 339 -1.99 21.31 -35.13
CA SER A 339 -2.54 22.14 -36.21
C SER A 339 -2.16 21.60 -37.58
#